data_AF-A0A2S8GPY0-F1
#
_entry.id   AF-A0A2S8GPY0-F1
#
_cell.length_a   1.000
_cell.length_b   1.000
_cell.length_c   1.000
_cell.angle_alpha   90.00
_cell.angle_beta   90.00
_cell.angle_gamma   90.00
#
_symmetry.space_group_name_H-M   'P 1'
#
loop_
_entity.id
_entity.type
_entity.pdbx_description
1 polymer ?
#
loop_
_entity_poly.entity_id
_entity_poly.type
_entity_poly.pdbx_seq_one_letter_code
_entity_poly.pdbx_strand_id
1 'polypeptide(L)'
;MSVHLLQREAVSWDTHSEESDLLLGNLPLEAEQVLGYRRLSQHQQAVRQLSSLKETLTSLDIRPFTQASVDKYKQRCEWIVTPMWGRVANVGFAIGFLAVLVAVPALIVSALVSWAGISFYLAAAALLGAVVGVSSLILGAVRLRERKWVMHELGSYAEAVPEFALQTALDIKRINPEVEFYVCSLEERRVVVDPFLVMRVKENGFHRDYYLEVWNESAFSGTREA
;
A
#
# COMPACT_ATOMS: atom_id res chain seq x y z
N MET A 1 9.07 23.26 2.63
CA MET A 1 7.61 23.07 2.48
C MET A 1 7.29 21.61 2.70
N SER A 2 6.99 21.22 3.94
CA SER A 2 6.48 19.90 4.29
C SER A 2 5.07 19.78 3.73
N VAL A 3 4.90 18.94 2.71
CA VAL A 3 3.57 18.66 2.17
C VAL A 3 2.88 17.73 3.17
N HIS A 4 1.91 18.23 3.94
CA HIS A 4 1.01 17.39 4.72
C HIS A 4 0.20 16.52 3.75
N LEU A 5 0.74 15.34 3.41
CA LEU A 5 0.11 14.41 2.46
C LEU A 5 -1.07 13.69 3.09
N LEU A 6 -0.96 13.39 4.39
CA LEU A 6 -2.00 12.75 5.17
C LEU A 6 -2.87 13.81 5.84
N GLN A 7 -4.18 13.67 5.67
CA GLN A 7 -5.17 14.58 6.25
C GLN A 7 -6.03 13.77 7.21
N ARG A 8 -6.15 14.27 8.45
CA ARG A 8 -7.05 13.71 9.44
C ARG A 8 -8.40 14.41 9.34
N GLU A 9 -9.47 13.62 9.42
CA GLU A 9 -10.82 14.14 9.47
C GLU A 9 -11.57 13.44 10.61
N ALA A 10 -12.51 14.14 11.23
CA ALA A 10 -13.45 13.47 12.12
C ALA A 10 -14.21 12.42 11.30
N VAL A 11 -14.45 11.24 11.87
CA VAL A 11 -15.11 10.17 11.11
C VAL A 11 -16.54 10.59 10.78
N SER A 12 -16.77 10.98 9.54
CA SER A 12 -18.08 11.08 8.92
C SER A 12 -18.53 9.65 8.61
N TRP A 13 -19.09 9.00 9.62
CA TRP A 13 -19.92 7.83 9.36
C TRP A 13 -21.13 8.37 8.60
N ASP A 14 -21.27 7.97 7.33
CA ASP A 14 -22.52 8.12 6.56
C ASP A 14 -23.59 7.18 7.13
N THR A 15 -23.74 7.17 8.46
CA THR A 15 -24.94 6.70 9.10
C THR A 15 -26.00 7.70 8.72
N HIS A 16 -26.90 7.31 7.80
CA HIS A 16 -28.15 8.01 7.54
C HIS A 16 -28.79 8.32 8.89
N SER A 17 -28.62 9.55 9.39
CA SER A 17 -28.97 9.93 10.76
C SER A 17 -30.46 9.73 11.03
N GLU A 18 -31.27 9.80 9.97
CA GLU A 18 -32.71 9.56 10.01
C GLU A 18 -33.10 8.10 10.31
N GLU A 19 -32.28 7.11 9.94
CA GLU A 19 -32.56 5.69 10.26
C GLU A 19 -32.15 5.32 11.69
N SER A 20 -31.13 5.98 12.25
CA SER A 20 -30.66 5.70 13.61
C SER A 20 -31.71 6.08 14.67
N ASP A 21 -32.44 7.19 14.46
CA ASP A 21 -33.49 7.62 15.39
C ASP A 21 -34.70 6.68 15.39
N LEU A 22 -35.01 6.04 14.25
CA LEU A 22 -36.11 5.07 14.13
C LEU A 22 -35.82 3.74 14.84
N LEU A 23 -34.54 3.43 15.10
CA LEU A 23 -34.10 2.16 15.67
C LEU A 23 -33.83 2.22 17.17
N LEU A 24 -34.12 3.33 17.87
CA LEU A 24 -33.89 3.43 19.32
C LEU A 24 -34.98 2.74 20.17
N GLY A 25 -36.07 2.25 19.57
CA GLY A 25 -37.15 1.56 20.26
C GLY A 25 -36.89 0.08 20.58
N ASN A 26 -37.80 -0.52 21.36
CA ASN A 26 -37.82 -1.96 21.68
C ASN A 26 -38.36 -2.84 20.52
N LEU A 27 -38.83 -2.22 19.43
CA LEU A 27 -39.47 -2.87 18.29
C LEU A 27 -38.61 -4.00 17.66
N PRO A 28 -37.27 -3.90 17.53
CA PRO A 28 -36.47 -4.99 16.98
C PRO A 28 -36.43 -6.24 17.87
N LEU A 29 -36.42 -6.07 19.19
CA LEU A 29 -36.48 -7.18 20.12
C LEU A 29 -37.86 -7.84 20.10
N GLU A 30 -38.93 -7.04 20.06
CA GLU A 30 -40.30 -7.54 19.96
C GLU A 30 -40.55 -8.26 18.62
N ALA A 31 -40.07 -7.71 17.51
CA ALA A 31 -40.15 -8.35 16.19
C ALA A 31 -39.38 -9.68 16.14
N GLU A 32 -38.23 -9.78 16.83
CA GLU A 32 -37.53 -11.06 16.97
C GLU A 32 -38.32 -12.07 17.82
N GLN A 33 -38.90 -11.63 18.93
CA GLN A 33 -39.65 -12.51 19.85
C GLN A 33 -40.98 -13.00 19.25
N VAL A 34 -41.74 -12.10 18.62
CA VAL A 34 -43.09 -12.37 18.11
C VAL A 34 -43.05 -12.97 16.71
N LEU A 35 -42.17 -12.46 15.83
CA LEU A 35 -42.13 -12.84 14.41
C LEU A 35 -40.90 -13.67 14.04
N GLY A 36 -39.93 -13.86 14.94
CA GLY A 36 -38.65 -14.52 14.61
C GLY A 36 -37.75 -13.68 13.69
N TYR A 37 -38.03 -12.38 13.53
CA TYR A 37 -37.35 -11.52 12.55
C TYR A 37 -35.99 -11.00 13.07
N ARG A 38 -34.95 -11.84 12.99
CA ARG A 38 -33.59 -11.55 13.50
C ARG A 38 -32.82 -10.47 12.75
N ARG A 39 -33.21 -10.13 11.51
CA ARG A 39 -32.45 -9.16 10.69
C ARG A 39 -32.46 -7.77 11.32
N LEU A 40 -33.57 -7.37 11.94
CA LEU A 40 -33.69 -6.05 12.56
C LEU A 40 -32.81 -5.93 13.81
N SER A 41 -32.80 -6.95 14.67
CA SER A 41 -31.98 -6.95 15.89
C SER A 41 -30.49 -6.98 15.57
N GLN A 42 -30.06 -7.75 14.56
CA GLN A 42 -28.68 -7.74 14.07
C GLN A 42 -28.26 -6.38 13.52
N HIS A 43 -29.13 -5.74 12.74
CA HIS A 43 -28.87 -4.40 12.21
C HIS A 43 -28.79 -3.35 13.32
N GLN A 44 -29.71 -3.38 14.28
CA GLN A 44 -29.69 -2.49 15.45
C GLN A 44 -28.43 -2.68 16.30
N GLN A 45 -27.99 -3.93 16.51
CA GLN A 45 -26.76 -4.21 17.23
C GLN A 45 -25.53 -3.65 16.51
N ALA A 46 -25.46 -3.79 15.18
CA ALA A 46 -24.39 -3.21 14.38
C ALA A 46 -24.37 -1.67 14.47
N VAL A 47 -25.54 -1.02 14.40
CA VAL A 47 -25.67 0.44 14.57
C VAL A 47 -25.19 0.88 15.96
N ARG A 48 -25.59 0.17 17.02
CA ARG A 48 -25.13 0.46 18.40
C ARG A 48 -23.62 0.32 18.55
N GLN A 49 -23.02 -0.70 17.94
CA GLN A 49 -21.56 -0.90 17.95
C GLN A 49 -20.85 0.26 17.24
N LEU A 50 -21.33 0.67 16.07
CA LEU A 50 -20.77 1.81 15.34
C LEU A 50 -20.90 3.13 16.11
N SER A 51 -22.06 3.40 16.72
CA SER A 51 -22.25 4.59 17.55
C SER A 51 -21.33 4.60 18.77
N SER A 52 -21.22 3.46 19.47
CA SER A 52 -20.28 3.31 20.60
C SER A 52 -18.82 3.50 20.16
N LEU A 53 -18.44 2.98 18.99
CA LEU A 53 -17.09 3.18 18.45
C LEU A 53 -16.84 4.65 18.10
N LYS A 54 -17.83 5.33 17.51
CA LYS A 54 -17.75 6.77 17.20
C LYS A 54 -17.56 7.60 18.47
N GLU A 55 -18.33 7.32 19.52
CA GLU A 55 -18.18 7.97 20.83
C GLU A 55 -16.79 7.70 21.42
N THR A 56 -16.31 6.46 21.33
CA THR A 56 -14.97 6.07 21.79
C THR A 56 -13.88 6.85 21.07
N LEU A 57 -13.87 6.87 19.74
CA LEU A 57 -12.90 7.63 18.94
C LEU A 57 -12.95 9.13 19.27
N THR A 58 -14.14 9.69 19.47
CA THR A 58 -14.32 11.09 19.84
C THR A 58 -13.78 11.37 21.24
N SER A 59 -14.06 10.49 22.21
CA SER A 59 -13.61 10.63 23.61
C SER A 59 -12.09 10.55 23.76
N LEU A 60 -11.43 9.77 22.89
CA LEU A 60 -9.99 9.60 22.83
C LEU A 60 -9.30 10.66 21.93
N ASP A 61 -10.06 11.58 21.33
CA ASP A 61 -9.64 12.54 20.28
C ASP A 61 -8.82 11.88 19.16
N ILE A 62 -9.20 10.66 18.77
CA ILE A 62 -8.57 9.93 17.67
C ILE A 62 -9.30 10.28 16.38
N ARG A 63 -8.58 10.93 15.47
CA ARG A 63 -9.08 11.30 14.14
C ARG A 63 -8.38 10.46 13.08
N PRO A 64 -9.06 9.48 12.47
CA PRO A 64 -8.49 8.69 11.38
C PRO A 64 -8.11 9.56 10.18
N PHE A 65 -7.15 9.07 9.40
CA PHE A 65 -6.82 9.66 8.11
C PHE A 65 -7.93 9.41 7.10
N THR A 66 -8.16 10.40 6.23
CA THR A 66 -9.10 10.24 5.12
C THR A 66 -8.58 9.22 4.12
N GLN A 67 -9.45 8.34 3.64
CA GLN A 67 -9.08 7.31 2.66
C GLN A 67 -8.40 7.92 1.43
N ALA A 68 -8.92 9.06 0.93
CA ALA A 68 -8.34 9.77 -0.20
C ALA A 68 -6.90 10.26 0.05
N SER A 69 -6.59 10.73 1.28
CA SER A 69 -5.22 11.15 1.62
C SER A 69 -4.26 9.97 1.74
N VAL A 70 -4.73 8.86 2.31
CA VAL A 70 -3.97 7.60 2.40
C VAL A 70 -3.73 7.03 1.01
N ASP A 71 -4.73 6.99 0.13
CA ASP A 71 -4.56 6.47 -1.24
C ASP A 71 -3.57 7.33 -2.04
N LYS A 72 -3.64 8.66 -1.91
CA LYS A 72 -2.68 9.57 -2.52
C LYS A 72 -1.27 9.37 -1.97
N TYR A 73 -1.14 9.13 -0.66
CA TYR A 73 0.13 8.78 -0.02
C TYR A 73 0.67 7.46 -0.57
N LYS A 74 -0.16 6.41 -0.58
CA LYS A 74 0.17 5.08 -1.10
C LYS A 74 0.63 5.17 -2.54
N GLN A 75 -0.11 5.84 -3.42
CA GLN A 75 0.27 6.04 -4.83
C GLN A 75 1.63 6.74 -5.00
N ARG A 76 1.97 7.67 -4.11
CA ARG A 76 3.26 8.37 -4.14
C ARG A 76 4.41 7.47 -3.68
N CYS A 77 4.19 6.63 -2.67
CA CYS A 77 5.20 5.69 -2.18
C CYS A 77 5.34 4.45 -3.08
N GLU A 78 4.22 4.04 -3.69
CA GLU A 78 4.12 3.08 -4.79
C GLU A 78 4.62 3.65 -6.11
N TRP A 79 5.23 4.85 -6.17
CA TRP A 79 5.73 5.35 -7.45
C TRP A 79 6.88 4.45 -7.94
N ILE A 80 6.42 3.44 -8.67
CA ILE A 80 7.10 2.29 -9.21
C ILE A 80 7.91 2.82 -10.38
N VAL A 81 9.19 2.43 -10.40
CA VAL A 81 10.02 2.42 -11.60
C VAL A 81 9.18 1.81 -12.71
N THR A 82 8.74 2.62 -13.67
CA THR A 82 7.66 2.19 -14.59
C THR A 82 8.03 0.88 -15.29
N PRO A 83 7.09 -0.06 -15.49
CA PRO A 83 7.36 -1.32 -16.20
C PRO A 83 7.90 -1.07 -17.62
N MET A 84 7.74 0.15 -18.13
CA MET A 84 8.35 0.65 -19.35
C MET A 84 9.89 0.56 -19.32
N TRP A 85 10.56 0.94 -18.23
CA TRP A 85 12.02 0.81 -18.13
C TRP A 85 12.48 -0.65 -18.17
N GLY A 86 11.69 -1.55 -17.59
CA GLY A 86 11.90 -2.99 -17.72
C GLY A 86 11.86 -3.45 -19.17
N ARG A 87 10.86 -2.99 -19.95
CA ARG A 87 10.75 -3.29 -21.38
C ARG A 87 11.88 -2.66 -22.19
N VAL A 88 12.22 -1.40 -21.94
CA VAL A 88 13.33 -0.70 -22.63
C VAL A 88 14.66 -1.42 -22.39
N ALA A 89 14.94 -1.86 -21.15
CA ALA A 89 16.14 -2.64 -20.86
C ALA A 89 16.15 -4.01 -21.57
N ASN A 90 15.01 -4.72 -21.64
CA ASN A 90 14.95 -5.99 -22.39
C ASN A 90 15.16 -5.78 -23.89
N VAL A 91 14.55 -4.74 -24.46
CA VAL A 91 14.70 -4.39 -25.88
C VAL A 91 16.15 -3.97 -26.18
N GLY A 92 16.74 -3.12 -25.33
CA GLY A 92 18.14 -2.70 -25.45
C GLY A 92 19.11 -3.88 -25.37
N PHE A 93 18.87 -4.82 -24.46
CA PHE A 93 19.64 -6.06 -24.38
C PHE A 93 19.49 -6.91 -25.65
N ALA A 94 18.27 -7.11 -26.15
CA ALA A 94 18.03 -7.88 -27.37
C ALA A 94 18.69 -7.26 -28.60
N ILE A 95 18.62 -5.93 -28.76
CA ILE A 95 19.28 -5.20 -29.85
C ILE A 95 20.80 -5.32 -29.73
N GLY A 96 21.36 -5.11 -28.54
CA GLY A 96 22.81 -5.24 -28.29
C GLY A 96 23.32 -6.65 -28.57
N PHE A 97 22.58 -7.67 -28.14
CA PHE A 97 22.89 -9.08 -28.38
C PHE A 97 22.83 -9.41 -29.87
N LEU A 98 21.79 -8.99 -30.59
CA LEU A 98 21.66 -9.21 -32.02
C LEU A 98 22.80 -8.54 -32.82
N ALA A 99 23.18 -7.31 -32.44
CA ALA A 99 24.29 -6.60 -33.07
C ALA A 99 25.61 -7.37 -32.92
N VAL A 100 25.90 -7.91 -31.73
CA VAL A 100 27.10 -8.75 -31.50
C VAL A 100 27.01 -10.06 -32.27
N LEU A 101 25.84 -10.72 -32.27
CA LEU A 101 25.60 -12.00 -32.96
C LEU A 101 25.86 -11.90 -34.46
N VAL A 102 25.52 -10.76 -35.09
CA VAL A 102 25.74 -10.53 -36.53
C VAL A 102 27.16 -10.01 -36.82
N ALA A 103 27.67 -9.09 -36.00
CA ALA A 103 28.96 -8.46 -36.26
C ALA A 103 30.15 -9.41 -36.10
N VAL A 104 30.11 -10.35 -35.14
CA VAL A 104 31.22 -11.27 -34.88
C VAL A 104 31.47 -12.26 -36.04
N PRO A 105 30.47 -12.98 -36.59
CA PRO A 105 30.67 -13.82 -37.77
C PRO A 105 31.11 -13.02 -39.00
N ALA A 106 30.53 -11.83 -39.21
CA ALA A 106 30.90 -10.95 -40.32
C ALA A 106 32.37 -10.49 -40.22
N LEU A 107 32.87 -10.23 -39.00
CA LEU A 107 34.27 -9.92 -38.73
C LEU A 107 35.21 -11.06 -39.12
N ILE A 108 34.83 -12.30 -38.82
CA ILE A 108 35.63 -13.48 -39.17
C ILE A 108 35.75 -13.59 -40.70
N VAL A 109 34.64 -13.42 -41.43
CA VAL A 109 34.63 -13.46 -42.89
C VAL A 109 35.42 -12.28 -43.49
N SER A 110 35.24 -11.06 -42.98
CA SER A 110 35.96 -9.89 -43.50
C SER A 110 37.46 -9.95 -43.26
N ALA A 111 37.88 -10.55 -42.13
CA ALA A 111 39.28 -10.81 -41.83
C ALA A 111 39.91 -11.81 -42.81
N LEU A 112 39.18 -12.87 -43.18
CA LEU A 112 39.65 -13.85 -44.17
C LEU A 112 39.82 -13.25 -45.57
N VAL A 113 38.96 -12.28 -45.93
CA VAL A 113 39.00 -11.60 -47.24
C VAL A 113 39.93 -10.36 -47.24
N SER A 114 40.55 -10.04 -46.09
CA SER A 114 41.48 -8.91 -45.94
C SER A 114 40.89 -7.52 -46.24
N TRP A 115 39.59 -7.34 -45.99
CA TRP A 115 38.93 -6.03 -46.12
C TRP A 115 39.01 -5.23 -44.82
N ALA A 116 40.09 -4.47 -44.68
CA ALA A 116 40.41 -3.70 -43.48
C ALA A 116 39.32 -2.67 -43.11
N GLY A 117 38.76 -1.95 -44.10
CA GLY A 117 37.74 -0.92 -43.86
C GLY A 117 36.46 -1.47 -43.23
N ILE A 118 35.93 -2.57 -43.78
CA ILE A 118 34.71 -3.22 -43.27
C ILE A 118 34.95 -3.83 -41.89
N SER A 119 36.13 -4.42 -41.68
CA SER A 119 36.50 -5.02 -40.39
C SER A 119 36.50 -3.99 -39.25
N PHE A 120 36.94 -2.75 -39.49
CA PHE A 120 36.89 -1.68 -38.49
C PHE A 120 35.45 -1.34 -38.06
N TYR A 121 34.54 -1.15 -39.02
CA TYR A 121 33.15 -0.80 -38.72
C TYR A 121 32.40 -1.93 -38.00
N LEU A 122 32.65 -3.18 -38.38
CA LEU A 122 32.05 -4.33 -37.70
C LEU A 122 32.56 -4.48 -36.26
N ALA A 123 33.86 -4.22 -36.01
CA ALA A 123 34.42 -4.23 -34.66
C ALA A 123 33.80 -3.14 -33.79
N ALA A 124 33.63 -1.93 -34.34
CA ALA A 124 32.95 -0.83 -33.67
C ALA A 124 31.48 -1.18 -33.35
N ALA A 125 30.76 -1.80 -34.29
CA ALA A 125 29.38 -2.23 -34.10
C ALA A 125 29.25 -3.31 -33.00
N ALA A 126 30.16 -4.30 -32.98
CA ALA A 126 30.19 -5.32 -31.94
C ALA A 126 30.45 -4.71 -30.55
N LEU A 127 31.39 -3.76 -30.45
CA LEU A 127 31.73 -3.09 -29.19
C LEU A 127 30.55 -2.24 -28.68
N LEU A 128 29.92 -1.45 -29.55
CA LEU A 128 28.70 -0.68 -29.21
C LEU A 128 27.56 -1.61 -28.77
N GLY A 129 27.33 -2.70 -29.50
CA GLY A 129 26.32 -3.70 -29.13
C GLY A 129 26.57 -4.30 -27.75
N ALA A 130 27.83 -4.65 -27.44
CA ALA A 130 28.21 -5.16 -26.13
C ALA A 130 28.02 -4.12 -25.01
N VAL A 131 28.42 -2.86 -25.23
CA VAL A 131 28.21 -1.78 -24.25
C VAL A 131 26.73 -1.54 -23.98
N VAL A 132 25.91 -1.47 -25.03
CA VAL A 132 24.44 -1.32 -24.89
C VAL A 132 23.85 -2.53 -24.18
N GLY A 133 24.28 -3.74 -24.52
CA GLY A 133 23.83 -4.99 -23.89
C GLY A 133 24.16 -5.04 -22.39
N VAL A 134 25.42 -4.76 -22.01
CA VAL A 134 25.87 -4.73 -20.61
C VAL A 134 25.18 -3.60 -19.83
N SER A 135 25.08 -2.40 -20.39
CA SER A 135 24.37 -1.28 -19.75
C SER A 135 22.89 -1.61 -19.53
N SER A 136 22.24 -2.23 -20.52
CA SER A 136 20.86 -2.70 -20.40
C SER A 136 20.70 -3.80 -19.36
N LEU A 137 21.70 -4.67 -19.20
CA LEU A 137 21.71 -5.71 -18.18
C LEU A 137 21.93 -5.13 -16.77
N ILE A 138 22.79 -4.12 -16.62
CA ILE A 138 22.98 -3.41 -15.33
C ILE A 138 21.71 -2.65 -14.97
N LEU A 139 21.13 -1.87 -15.88
CA LEU A 139 19.84 -1.20 -15.68
C LEU A 139 18.72 -2.20 -15.43
N GLY A 140 18.77 -3.35 -16.10
CA GLY A 140 17.89 -4.50 -15.90
C GLY A 140 18.11 -5.21 -14.57
N ALA A 141 19.31 -5.21 -13.99
CA ALA A 141 19.60 -5.79 -12.68
C ALA A 141 19.20 -4.83 -11.55
N VAL A 142 19.20 -3.51 -11.82
CA VAL A 142 18.59 -2.48 -10.96
C VAL A 142 17.05 -2.59 -10.99
N ARG A 143 16.46 -3.54 -11.73
CA ARG A 143 15.00 -3.74 -11.85
C ARG A 143 14.30 -3.79 -10.50
N LEU A 144 13.28 -2.91 -10.48
CA LEU A 144 11.94 -3.10 -9.94
C LEU A 144 11.95 -3.77 -8.58
N ARG A 145 12.29 -2.97 -7.57
CA ARG A 145 11.84 -3.26 -6.22
C ARG A 145 10.32 -3.19 -6.24
N GLU A 146 9.66 -4.35 -6.26
CA GLU A 146 8.23 -4.42 -6.05
C GLU A 146 7.97 -3.92 -4.64
N ARG A 147 7.43 -2.70 -4.57
CA ARG A 147 6.88 -2.14 -3.35
C ARG A 147 5.41 -2.50 -3.35
N LYS A 148 4.98 -3.27 -2.35
CA LYS A 148 3.59 -3.66 -2.21
C LYS A 148 3.12 -3.30 -0.82
N TRP A 149 1.94 -2.70 -0.73
CA TRP A 149 1.25 -2.56 0.53
C TRP A 149 0.70 -3.92 0.96
N VAL A 150 1.12 -4.37 2.13
CA VAL A 150 0.68 -5.62 2.74
C VAL A 150 -0.04 -5.30 4.04
N MET A 151 -1.09 -6.05 4.32
CA MET A 151 -1.87 -5.94 5.54
C MET A 151 -1.56 -7.14 6.43
N HIS A 152 -1.06 -6.88 7.64
CA HIS A 152 -0.76 -7.89 8.66
C HIS A 152 -1.66 -7.71 9.86
N GLU A 153 -2.11 -8.79 10.49
CA GLU A 153 -2.83 -8.66 11.76
C GLU A 153 -1.87 -8.15 12.85
N LEU A 154 -2.31 -7.22 13.69
CA LEU A 154 -1.45 -6.60 14.69
C LEU A 154 -0.79 -7.63 15.62
N GLY A 155 -1.49 -8.71 15.96
CA GLY A 155 -0.96 -9.79 16.82
C GLY A 155 0.08 -10.70 16.17
N SER A 156 0.16 -10.73 14.83
CA SER A 156 1.16 -11.51 14.08
C SER A 156 2.24 -10.65 13.43
N TYR A 157 2.19 -9.33 13.65
CA TYR A 157 3.17 -8.39 13.09
C TYR A 157 4.54 -8.56 13.75
N ALA A 158 5.57 -8.81 12.94
CA ALA A 158 6.88 -9.23 13.43
C ALA A 158 7.78 -8.08 13.92
N GLU A 159 7.55 -6.86 13.44
CA GLU A 159 8.39 -5.72 13.79
C GLU A 159 7.88 -4.96 15.02
N ALA A 160 8.76 -4.15 15.62
CA ALA A 160 8.40 -3.34 16.77
C ALA A 160 7.36 -2.28 16.40
N VAL A 161 6.21 -2.34 17.05
CA VAL A 161 5.17 -1.30 16.99
C VAL A 161 5.44 -0.28 18.09
N PRO A 162 5.48 1.03 17.78
CA PRO A 162 5.67 2.07 18.78
C PRO A 162 4.60 2.04 19.86
N GLU A 163 4.98 2.42 21.07
CA GLU A 163 4.10 2.42 22.24
C GLU A 163 2.84 3.25 22.02
N PHE A 164 2.92 4.41 21.36
CA PHE A 164 1.74 5.26 21.12
C PHE A 164 0.70 4.58 20.22
N ALA A 165 1.13 3.83 19.21
CA ALA A 165 0.22 3.12 18.31
C ALA A 165 -0.42 1.92 19.02
N LEU A 166 0.37 1.20 19.84
CA LEU A 166 -0.14 0.12 20.68
C LEU A 166 -1.14 0.65 21.73
N GLN A 167 -0.84 1.77 22.36
CA GLN A 167 -1.72 2.41 23.35
C GLN A 167 -3.06 2.80 22.71
N THR A 168 -3.03 3.44 21.53
CA THR A 168 -4.23 3.75 20.75
C THR A 168 -5.07 2.50 20.46
N ALA A 169 -4.44 1.40 20.01
CA ALA A 169 -5.15 0.15 19.75
C ALA A 169 -5.76 -0.46 21.04
N LEU A 170 -5.02 -0.43 22.14
CA LEU A 170 -5.46 -0.96 23.44
C LEU A 170 -6.65 -0.17 24.01
N ASP A 171 -6.61 1.16 23.94
CA ASP A 171 -7.67 2.02 24.47
C ASP A 171 -8.99 1.81 23.73
N ILE A 172 -8.93 1.69 22.40
CA ILE A 172 -10.11 1.35 21.59
C ILE A 172 -10.57 -0.08 21.92
N LYS A 173 -9.67 -1.08 21.94
CA LYS A 173 -10.03 -2.49 22.14
C LYS A 173 -10.66 -2.76 23.52
N ARG A 174 -10.29 -1.99 24.54
CA ARG A 174 -10.89 -2.08 25.89
C ARG A 174 -12.38 -1.70 25.91
N ILE A 175 -12.77 -0.72 25.09
CA ILE A 175 -14.14 -0.22 25.03
C ILE A 175 -14.94 -0.95 23.95
N ASN A 176 -14.29 -1.29 22.83
CA ASN A 176 -14.86 -2.00 21.68
C ASN A 176 -14.07 -3.29 21.35
N PRO A 177 -14.31 -4.40 22.09
CA PRO A 177 -13.57 -5.66 21.91
C PRO A 177 -13.74 -6.33 20.55
N GLU A 178 -14.81 -6.02 19.83
CA GLU A 178 -15.15 -6.57 18.52
C GLU A 178 -14.26 -6.04 17.38
N VAL A 179 -13.55 -4.92 17.60
CA VAL A 179 -12.76 -4.25 16.57
C VAL A 179 -11.45 -4.99 16.31
N GLU A 180 -11.08 -5.18 15.05
CA GLU A 180 -9.83 -5.84 14.65
C GLU A 180 -8.77 -4.81 14.26
N PHE A 181 -7.51 -5.08 14.60
CA PHE A 181 -6.38 -4.20 14.29
C PHE A 181 -5.39 -4.87 13.36
N TYR A 182 -4.91 -4.09 12.42
CA TYR A 182 -3.95 -4.49 11.40
C TYR A 182 -2.85 -3.45 11.27
N VAL A 183 -1.73 -3.88 10.70
CA VAL A 183 -0.64 -3.00 10.26
C VAL A 183 -0.60 -3.04 8.73
N CYS A 184 -0.83 -1.89 8.10
CA CYS A 184 -0.66 -1.73 6.66
C CYS A 184 0.71 -1.15 6.38
N SER A 185 1.60 -1.91 5.77
CA SER A 185 2.99 -1.50 5.60
C SER A 185 3.46 -1.68 4.15
N LEU A 186 4.41 -0.85 3.73
CA LEU A 186 5.05 -0.97 2.43
C LEU A 186 6.27 -1.86 2.54
N GLU A 187 6.18 -3.07 2.00
CA GLU A 187 7.29 -4.02 2.04
C GLU A 187 8.27 -3.80 0.88
N GLU A 188 9.55 -3.61 1.19
CA GLU A 188 10.65 -3.47 0.23
C GLU A 188 11.87 -4.32 0.66
N ARG A 189 12.08 -5.50 0.06
CA ARG A 189 13.26 -6.38 0.32
C ARG A 189 13.56 -6.60 1.82
N ARG A 190 12.52 -6.86 2.63
CA ARG A 190 12.58 -7.05 4.10
C ARG A 190 12.78 -5.76 4.90
N VAL A 191 12.66 -4.60 4.27
CA VAL A 191 12.53 -3.31 4.96
C VAL A 191 11.07 -2.93 4.90
N VAL A 192 10.46 -2.70 6.06
CA VAL A 192 9.14 -2.08 6.14
C VAL A 192 9.32 -0.57 6.19
N VAL A 193 8.55 0.11 5.35
CA VAL A 193 8.52 1.56 5.24
C VAL A 193 7.12 2.06 5.56
N ASP A 194 7.04 3.10 6.39
CA ASP A 194 5.83 3.84 6.76
C ASP A 194 4.60 2.97 7.12
N PRO A 195 4.70 2.08 8.12
CA PRO A 195 3.57 1.29 8.58
C PRO A 195 2.45 2.16 9.18
N PHE A 196 1.22 1.80 8.85
CA PHE A 196 -0.01 2.39 9.39
C PHE A 196 -0.69 1.44 10.37
N LEU A 197 -1.19 1.98 11.47
CA LEU A 197 -2.18 1.30 12.31
C LEU A 197 -3.53 1.41 11.62
N VAL A 198 -4.12 0.26 11.28
CA VAL A 198 -5.41 0.16 10.63
C VAL A 198 -6.40 -0.53 11.55
N MET A 199 -7.54 0.11 11.74
CA MET A 199 -8.69 -0.44 12.44
C MET A 199 -9.70 -0.95 11.41
N ARG A 200 -10.09 -2.21 11.52
CA ARG A 200 -11.07 -2.82 10.63
C ARG A 200 -12.39 -3.02 11.37
N VAL A 201 -13.45 -2.47 10.78
CA VAL A 201 -14.80 -2.51 11.34
C VAL A 201 -15.73 -3.21 10.35
N LYS A 202 -16.65 -4.02 10.86
CA LYS A 202 -17.65 -4.69 10.02
C LYS A 202 -18.91 -3.82 9.92
N GLU A 203 -19.14 -3.23 8.76
CA GLU A 203 -20.28 -2.35 8.46
C GLU A 203 -21.15 -3.01 7.38
N ASN A 204 -22.42 -3.29 7.68
CA ASN A 204 -23.37 -3.89 6.74
C ASN A 204 -22.87 -5.17 6.02
N GLY A 205 -22.04 -5.97 6.71
CA GLY A 205 -21.46 -7.20 6.17
C GLY A 205 -20.16 -7.01 5.38
N PHE A 206 -19.72 -5.78 5.15
CA PHE A 206 -18.44 -5.45 4.54
C PHE A 206 -17.43 -5.01 5.61
N HIS A 207 -16.14 -5.18 5.30
CA HIS A 207 -15.07 -4.65 6.15
C HIS A 207 -14.67 -3.27 5.65
N ARG A 208 -14.63 -2.31 6.56
CA ARG A 208 -14.14 -0.95 6.30
C ARG A 208 -12.91 -0.69 7.14
N ASP A 209 -11.88 -0.19 6.46
CA ASP A 209 -10.55 0.05 7.04
C ASP A 209 -10.40 1.54 7.38
N TYR A 210 -10.02 1.83 8.62
CA TYR A 210 -9.76 3.18 9.13
C TYR A 210 -8.29 3.29 9.54
N TYR A 211 -7.56 4.21 8.93
CA TYR A 211 -6.14 4.42 9.19
C TYR A 211 -6.00 5.39 10.36
N LEU A 212 -5.46 4.94 11.49
CA LEU A 212 -5.46 5.70 12.74
C LEU A 212 -4.15 6.45 12.96
N GLU A 213 -3.03 5.77 12.76
CA GLU A 213 -1.69 6.27 13.06
C GLU A 213 -0.72 5.79 11.97
N VAL A 214 0.36 6.54 11.78
CA VAL A 214 1.49 6.16 10.93
C VAL A 214 2.77 6.36 11.72
N TRP A 215 3.75 5.47 11.57
CA TRP A 215 5.07 5.64 12.17
C TRP A 215 6.18 5.38 11.17
N ASN A 216 7.40 5.78 11.53
CA ASN A 216 8.58 5.79 10.66
C ASN A 216 8.47 6.69 9.43
N GLU A 217 7.47 7.58 9.36
CA GLU A 217 7.38 8.58 8.31
C GLU A 217 8.57 9.53 8.42
N SER A 218 9.49 9.47 7.46
CA SER A 218 10.69 10.33 7.41
C SER A 218 10.40 11.84 7.43
N ALA A 219 9.15 12.24 7.18
CA ALA A 219 8.67 13.62 7.24
C ALA A 219 7.95 14.00 8.56
N PHE A 220 7.72 13.05 9.48
CA PHE A 220 6.94 13.26 10.70
C PHE A 220 7.84 13.17 11.93
N SER A 221 8.21 14.32 12.52
CA SER A 221 8.79 14.32 13.86
C SER A 221 7.69 13.97 14.87
N GLY A 222 7.72 12.75 15.40
CA GLY A 222 6.68 12.14 16.23
C GLY A 222 6.46 12.75 17.62
N THR A 223 6.18 14.04 17.69
CA THR A 223 5.62 14.68 18.88
C THR A 223 4.13 14.88 18.67
N ARG A 224 3.31 14.08 19.37
CA ARG A 224 1.92 14.45 19.66
C ARG A 224 2.00 15.80 20.38
N GLU A 225 1.49 16.87 19.77
CA GLU A 225 1.17 18.06 20.55
C GLU A 225 0.06 17.63 21.52
N ALA A 226 0.43 17.50 22.79
CA ALA A 226 -0.45 17.13 23.89
C ALA A 226 -1.34 18.32 24.29
#